data_AF-A0AAJ6FSC8-F1
#
_entry.id   AF-A0AAJ6FSC8-F1
#
_cell.length_a   1.000
_cell.length_b   1.000
_cell.length_c   1.000
_cell.angle_alpha   90.00
_cell.angle_beta   90.00
_cell.angle_gamma   90.00
#
_symmetry.space_group_name_H-M   'P 1'
#
loop_
_entity.id
_entity.type
_entity.pdbx_description
1 polymer ?
#
loop_
_entity_poly.entity_id
_entity_poly.type
_entity_poly.pdbx_seq_one_letter_code
_entity_poly.pdbx_strand_id
1 'polypeptide(L)'
;MNREKYLAELEEYLQPLTPEERADAIMFYSEFIDDAGLETRSQIEERLGTPRQLSRKVLADYSIKTTDEEVKYQRTATPQSNVKMIWLILLALLASPFLLGFGGIMIAVLIGILVLLAGLVFGAGVLLCAGVVVMGLLIYIGVAMLFSSWAVGLFYLGLGLLALGGLLVVIPLVYWLIRLILQGIANFSKYLYDNLSKKRKEKGGSDHEEDI
;
A
#
# COMPACT_ATOMS: atom_id res chain seq x y z
N MET A 1 21.63 63.48 -7.77
CA MET A 1 20.47 63.24 -8.69
C MET A 1 20.54 61.94 -9.48
N ASN A 2 21.66 61.20 -9.51
CA ASN A 2 21.74 59.95 -10.29
C ASN A 2 21.35 58.68 -9.51
N ARG A 3 21.51 58.68 -8.18
CA ARG A 3 21.14 57.59 -7.27
C ARG A 3 19.63 57.38 -7.16
N GLU A 4 18.88 58.45 -6.85
CA GLU A 4 17.43 58.40 -6.64
C GLU A 4 16.69 57.86 -7.86
N LYS A 5 17.15 58.24 -9.07
CA LYS A 5 16.59 57.75 -10.33
C LYS A 5 16.82 56.25 -10.53
N TYR A 6 17.99 55.72 -10.13
CA TYR A 6 18.28 54.29 -10.22
C TYR A 6 17.38 53.48 -9.27
N LEU A 7 17.20 53.96 -8.03
CA LEU A 7 16.35 53.30 -7.03
C LEU A 7 14.86 53.35 -7.42
N ALA A 8 14.38 54.47 -7.99
CA ALA A 8 13.02 54.57 -8.49
C ALA A 8 12.75 53.58 -9.66
N GLU A 9 13.70 53.45 -10.59
CA GLU A 9 13.61 52.45 -11.68
C GLU A 9 13.64 51.01 -11.12
N LEU A 10 14.47 50.74 -10.09
CA LEU A 10 14.51 49.43 -9.43
C LEU A 10 13.16 49.10 -8.76
N GLU A 11 12.55 50.06 -8.07
CA GLU A 11 11.25 49.91 -7.40
C GLU A 11 10.14 49.55 -8.39
N GLU A 12 10.13 50.20 -9.56
CA GLU A 12 9.18 49.90 -10.64
C GLU A 12 9.31 48.45 -11.13
N TYR A 13 10.53 47.93 -11.27
CA TYR A 13 10.74 46.54 -11.68
C TYR A 13 10.44 45.52 -10.58
N LEU A 14 10.34 45.94 -9.32
CA LEU A 14 9.99 45.08 -8.17
C LEU A 14 8.49 45.07 -7.84
N GLN A 15 7.63 45.62 -8.70
CA GLN A 15 6.17 45.52 -8.57
C GLN A 15 5.60 44.10 -8.37
N PRO A 16 6.22 43.01 -8.89
CA PRO A 16 5.75 41.66 -8.60
C PRO A 16 5.88 41.22 -7.13
N LEU A 17 6.67 41.93 -6.30
CA LEU A 17 6.77 41.68 -4.86
C LEU A 17 5.67 42.40 -4.07
N THR A 18 5.39 41.91 -2.86
CA THR A 18 4.50 42.62 -1.95
C THR A 18 5.04 44.00 -1.59
N PRO A 19 4.19 44.97 -1.19
CA PRO A 19 4.64 46.31 -0.83
C PRO A 19 5.70 46.34 0.27
N GLU A 20 5.65 45.40 1.21
CA GLU A 20 6.61 45.27 2.31
C GLU A 20 7.97 44.77 1.81
N GLU A 21 8.00 43.66 1.05
CA GLU A 21 9.24 43.09 0.49
C GLU A 21 9.93 44.04 -0.49
N ARG A 22 9.15 44.80 -1.25
CA ARG A 22 9.68 45.84 -2.14
C ARG A 22 10.33 46.96 -1.34
N ALA A 23 9.70 47.45 -0.28
CA ALA A 23 10.26 48.50 0.57
C ALA A 23 11.58 48.03 1.23
N ASP A 24 11.60 46.80 1.73
CA ASP A 24 12.80 46.20 2.33
C ASP A 24 13.95 46.05 1.33
N ALA A 25 13.66 45.57 0.10
CA ALA A 25 14.66 45.44 -0.94
C ALA A 25 15.24 46.80 -1.36
N ILE A 26 14.39 47.82 -1.52
CA ILE A 26 14.85 49.18 -1.87
C ILE A 26 15.69 49.79 -0.75
N MET A 27 15.27 49.62 0.51
CA MET A 27 16.03 50.10 1.67
C MET A 27 17.42 49.45 1.73
N PHE A 28 17.50 48.13 1.56
CA PHE A 28 18.76 47.39 1.55
C PHE A 28 19.75 47.90 0.49
N TYR A 29 19.28 48.06 -0.76
CA TYR A 29 20.16 48.56 -1.82
C TYR A 29 20.48 50.05 -1.68
N SER A 30 19.60 50.85 -1.05
CA SER A 30 19.90 52.24 -0.73
C SER A 30 21.03 52.36 0.28
N GLU A 31 21.01 51.54 1.34
CA GLU A 31 22.06 51.50 2.36
C GLU A 31 23.38 50.98 1.78
N PHE A 32 23.32 49.94 0.93
CA PHE A 32 24.50 49.42 0.24
C PHE A 32 25.17 50.47 -0.67
N ILE A 33 24.38 51.24 -1.42
CA ILE A 33 24.90 52.30 -2.29
C ILE A 33 25.60 53.39 -1.47
N ASP A 34 25.05 53.69 -0.29
CA ASP A 34 25.57 54.73 0.61
C ASP A 34 26.86 54.26 1.31
N ASP A 35 26.89 53.01 1.79
CA ASP A 35 28.08 52.39 2.37
C ASP A 35 29.22 52.23 1.35
N ALA A 36 28.88 51.88 0.11
CA ALA A 36 29.84 51.73 -0.97
C ALA A 36 30.29 53.09 -1.57
N GLY A 37 29.69 54.20 -1.14
CA GLY A 37 30.01 55.55 -1.62
C GLY A 37 29.75 55.73 -3.12
N LEU A 38 28.71 55.10 -3.66
CA LEU A 38 28.41 55.11 -5.10
C LEU A 38 27.52 56.31 -5.45
N GLU A 39 28.12 57.43 -5.82
CA GLU A 39 27.38 58.68 -6.07
C GLU A 39 26.80 58.78 -7.49
N THR A 40 27.37 58.04 -8.46
CA THR A 40 26.99 58.12 -9.88
C THR A 40 26.34 56.83 -10.37
N ARG A 41 25.32 56.95 -11.24
CA ARG A 41 24.60 55.80 -11.86
C ARG A 41 25.54 54.80 -12.51
N SER A 42 26.59 55.26 -13.19
CA SER A 42 27.59 54.39 -13.81
C SER A 42 28.32 53.50 -12.79
N GLN A 43 28.62 54.02 -11.59
CA GLN A 43 29.30 53.25 -10.54
C GLN A 43 28.35 52.24 -9.90
N ILE A 44 27.08 52.62 -9.75
CA ILE A 44 26.01 51.72 -9.28
C ILE A 44 25.79 50.59 -10.28
N GLU A 45 25.72 50.90 -11.57
CA GLU A 45 25.53 49.90 -12.63
C GLU A 45 26.72 48.96 -12.79
N GLU A 46 27.96 49.43 -12.58
CA GLU A 46 29.15 48.58 -12.61
C GLU A 46 29.15 47.56 -11.47
N ARG A 47 28.67 47.96 -10.28
CA ARG A 47 28.67 47.11 -9.07
C ARG A 47 27.45 46.22 -8.94
N LEU A 48 26.26 46.77 -9.20
CA LEU A 48 24.98 46.09 -8.98
C LEU A 48 24.33 45.62 -10.30
N GLY A 49 24.79 46.13 -11.44
CA GLY A 49 24.15 45.93 -12.74
C GLY A 49 23.09 46.97 -13.03
N THR A 50 22.44 46.88 -14.19
CA THR A 50 21.30 47.76 -14.52
C THR A 50 20.11 47.47 -13.58
N PRO A 51 19.21 48.44 -13.33
CA PRO A 51 18.05 48.24 -12.44
C PRO A 51 17.21 46.99 -12.82
N ARG A 52 17.09 46.73 -14.12
CA ARG A 52 16.39 45.57 -14.67
C ARG A 52 17.12 44.23 -14.45
N GLN A 53 18.45 44.23 -14.44
CA GLN A 53 19.23 43.03 -14.16
C GLN A 53 19.20 42.71 -12.66
N LEU A 54 19.31 43.73 -11.83
CA LEU A 54 19.22 43.59 -10.38
C LEU A 54 17.82 43.10 -9.98
N SER A 55 16.75 43.69 -10.49
CA SER A 55 15.39 43.26 -10.19
C SER A 55 15.13 41.81 -10.53
N ARG A 56 15.63 41.31 -11.68
CA ARG A 56 15.51 39.88 -12.04
C ARG A 56 16.21 38.95 -11.06
N LYS A 57 17.38 39.36 -10.54
CA LYS A 57 18.10 38.58 -9.51
C LYS A 57 17.34 38.59 -8.19
N VAL A 58 16.86 39.76 -7.77
CA VAL A 58 16.08 39.95 -6.54
C VAL A 58 14.79 39.13 -6.62
N LEU A 59 14.00 39.28 -7.69
CA LEU A 59 12.77 38.52 -7.90
C LEU A 59 13.01 36.99 -7.91
N ALA A 60 14.13 36.53 -8.48
CA ALA A 60 14.49 35.12 -8.43
C ALA A 60 14.80 34.66 -6.99
N ASP A 61 15.54 35.44 -6.21
CA ASP A 61 15.87 35.12 -4.81
C ASP A 61 14.62 35.08 -3.91
N TYR A 62 13.70 36.03 -4.10
CA TYR A 62 12.40 36.05 -3.42
C TYR A 62 11.44 34.93 -3.89
N SER A 63 11.49 34.55 -5.16
CA SER A 63 10.71 33.40 -5.67
C SER A 63 11.21 32.08 -5.07
N ILE A 64 12.51 31.94 -4.77
CA ILE A 64 13.05 30.77 -4.07
C ILE A 64 12.53 30.75 -2.62
N LYS A 65 12.46 31.90 -1.94
CA LYS A 65 11.85 32.00 -0.58
C LYS A 65 10.35 31.70 -0.57
N THR A 66 9.62 32.06 -1.64
CA THR A 66 8.19 31.73 -1.81
C THR A 66 7.98 30.26 -2.19
N THR A 67 8.91 29.64 -2.92
CA THR A 67 8.88 28.20 -3.20
C THR A 67 9.08 27.37 -1.92
N ASP A 68 9.81 27.89 -0.93
CA ASP A 68 9.85 27.29 0.41
C ASP A 68 8.55 27.48 1.22
N GLU A 69 7.70 28.47 0.88
CA GLU A 69 6.36 28.67 1.48
C GLU A 69 5.29 27.78 0.80
N GLU A 70 5.38 27.50 -0.50
CA GLU A 70 4.48 26.53 -1.15
C GLU A 70 4.94 25.07 -0.91
N VAL A 71 6.22 24.85 -0.68
CA VAL A 71 6.75 23.58 -0.15
C VAL A 71 6.62 23.51 1.39
N LYS A 72 6.02 24.50 2.07
CA LYS A 72 5.68 24.45 3.50
C LYS A 72 4.44 23.64 3.84
N TYR A 73 3.67 23.17 2.85
CA TYR A 73 2.74 22.05 3.06
C TYR A 73 3.42 20.69 2.95
N GLN A 74 4.69 20.64 2.54
CA GLN A 74 5.40 19.37 2.36
C GLN A 74 6.71 19.21 3.12
N ARG A 75 7.37 20.24 3.65
CA ARG A 75 8.37 20.14 4.72
C ARG A 75 8.95 21.52 5.04
N THR A 76 8.66 22.07 6.23
CA THR A 76 9.70 22.80 6.96
C THR A 76 9.71 22.42 8.44
N ALA A 77 10.89 22.05 8.89
CA ALA A 77 11.25 21.91 10.28
C ALA A 77 11.28 23.29 10.96
N THR A 78 10.27 23.58 11.80
CA THR A 78 10.45 24.38 13.02
C THR A 78 10.92 23.43 14.14
N PRO A 79 11.44 23.85 15.31
CA PRO A 79 11.98 22.98 16.38
C PRO A 79 10.95 22.04 17.06
N GLN A 80 9.83 21.76 16.40
CA GLN A 80 9.00 20.56 16.56
C GLN A 80 9.38 19.44 15.59
N SER A 81 10.38 19.62 14.73
CA SER A 81 10.83 18.65 13.74
C SER A 81 11.52 17.47 14.38
N ASN A 82 12.27 17.65 15.47
CA ASN A 82 12.81 16.52 16.23
C ASN A 82 11.68 15.70 16.85
N VAL A 83 10.62 16.33 17.37
CA VAL A 83 9.45 15.60 17.89
C VAL A 83 8.71 14.92 16.75
N LYS A 84 8.48 15.56 15.60
CA LYS A 84 7.89 14.90 14.42
C LYS A 84 8.76 13.79 13.86
N MET A 85 10.08 13.90 13.87
CA MET A 85 11.02 12.84 13.44
C MET A 85 11.04 11.70 14.45
N ILE A 86 11.10 11.99 15.75
CA ILE A 86 11.00 10.99 16.83
C ILE A 86 9.62 10.33 16.81
N TRP A 87 8.56 11.07 16.53
CA TRP A 87 7.20 10.57 16.40
C TRP A 87 7.04 9.72 15.14
N LEU A 88 7.67 10.09 14.01
CA LEU A 88 7.76 9.27 12.80
C LEU A 88 8.65 8.04 13.01
N ILE A 89 9.74 8.12 13.77
CA ILE A 89 10.61 7.00 14.12
C ILE A 89 9.89 6.04 15.07
N LEU A 90 9.18 6.53 16.09
CA LEU A 90 8.36 5.75 17.00
C LEU A 90 7.16 5.13 16.28
N LEU A 91 6.49 5.89 15.41
CA LEU A 91 5.40 5.40 14.55
C LEU A 91 5.92 4.38 13.54
N ALA A 92 7.11 4.57 12.97
CA ALA A 92 7.75 3.60 12.07
C ALA A 92 8.24 2.37 12.84
N LEU A 93 8.72 2.50 14.07
CA LEU A 93 9.12 1.38 14.93
C LEU A 93 7.90 0.59 15.43
N LEU A 94 6.74 1.25 15.58
CA LEU A 94 5.45 0.63 15.93
C LEU A 94 4.74 0.05 14.70
N ALA A 95 4.87 0.68 13.54
CA ALA A 95 4.36 0.18 12.25
C ALA A 95 5.26 -0.90 11.65
N SER A 96 6.56 -0.95 11.97
CA SER A 96 7.52 -1.97 11.53
C SER A 96 7.08 -3.40 11.91
N PRO A 97 6.71 -3.71 13.18
CA PRO A 97 6.14 -5.00 13.52
C PRO A 97 4.76 -5.21 12.91
N PHE A 98 4.02 -4.14 12.61
CA PHE A 98 2.69 -4.21 12.00
C PHE A 98 2.74 -4.52 10.49
N LEU A 99 3.71 -3.97 9.76
CA LEU A 99 3.94 -4.18 8.32
C LEU A 99 4.48 -5.59 8.05
N LEU A 100 5.39 -6.07 8.90
CA LEU A 100 5.91 -7.44 8.83
C LEU A 100 4.87 -8.45 9.35
N GLY A 101 4.09 -8.05 10.35
CA GLY A 101 3.02 -8.86 10.95
C GLY A 101 1.86 -9.11 10.01
N PHE A 102 1.22 -8.08 9.45
CA PHE A 102 0.02 -8.26 8.63
C PHE A 102 0.28 -9.02 7.32
N GLY A 103 1.42 -8.79 6.68
CA GLY A 103 1.82 -9.53 5.49
C GLY A 103 2.11 -11.00 5.79
N GLY A 104 2.86 -11.26 6.87
CA GLY A 104 3.15 -12.62 7.33
C GLY A 104 1.91 -13.37 7.78
N ILE A 105 1.01 -12.73 8.52
CA ILE A 105 -0.24 -13.33 9.01
C ILE A 105 -1.16 -13.69 7.83
N MET A 106 -1.31 -12.83 6.82
CA MET A 106 -2.11 -13.15 5.63
C MET A 106 -1.58 -14.36 4.87
N ILE A 107 -0.25 -14.44 4.68
CA ILE A 107 0.37 -15.58 4.01
C ILE A 107 0.25 -16.84 4.87
N ALA A 108 0.47 -16.74 6.19
CA ALA A 108 0.34 -17.87 7.11
C ALA A 108 -1.09 -18.41 7.16
N VAL A 109 -2.11 -17.53 7.14
CA VAL A 109 -3.52 -17.92 7.05
C VAL A 109 -3.81 -18.61 5.72
N LEU A 110 -3.28 -18.09 4.61
CA LEU A 110 -3.45 -18.71 3.29
C LEU A 110 -2.84 -20.10 3.24
N ILE A 111 -1.61 -20.27 3.74
CA ILE A 111 -0.93 -21.56 3.82
C ILE A 111 -1.68 -22.50 4.77
N GLY A 112 -2.13 -22.00 5.93
CA GLY A 112 -2.90 -22.76 6.89
C GLY A 112 -4.19 -23.33 6.28
N ILE A 113 -4.94 -22.50 5.55
CA ILE A 113 -6.13 -22.93 4.81
C ILE A 113 -5.77 -23.99 3.77
N LEU A 114 -4.69 -23.79 3.01
CA LEU A 114 -4.26 -24.75 1.99
C LEU A 114 -3.85 -26.11 2.59
N VAL A 115 -3.12 -26.11 3.72
CA VAL A 115 -2.75 -27.33 4.45
C VAL A 115 -3.98 -28.03 5.01
N LEU A 116 -4.93 -27.28 5.57
CA LEU A 116 -6.17 -27.83 6.12
C LEU A 116 -7.01 -28.49 5.01
N LEU A 117 -7.11 -27.83 3.85
CA LEU A 117 -7.78 -28.37 2.66
C LEU A 117 -7.09 -29.63 2.14
N ALA A 118 -5.76 -29.61 2.00
CA ALA A 118 -4.99 -30.77 1.54
C ALA A 118 -5.15 -31.95 2.51
N GLY A 119 -5.09 -31.69 3.82
CA GLY A 119 -5.30 -32.71 4.86
C GLY A 119 -6.70 -33.30 4.84
N LEU A 120 -7.73 -32.49 4.55
CA LEU A 120 -9.11 -32.95 4.45
C LEU A 120 -9.33 -33.84 3.20
N VAL A 121 -8.77 -33.47 2.04
CA VAL A 121 -8.82 -34.30 0.83
C VAL A 121 -8.05 -35.61 1.04
N PHE A 122 -6.85 -35.53 1.61
CA PHE A 122 -6.03 -36.70 1.89
C PHE A 122 -6.71 -37.63 2.90
N GLY A 123 -7.25 -37.07 4.00
CA GLY A 123 -7.99 -37.81 5.02
C GLY A 123 -9.21 -38.51 4.45
N ALA A 124 -9.98 -37.84 3.59
CA ALA A 124 -11.10 -38.45 2.89
C ALA A 124 -10.64 -39.62 2.00
N GLY A 125 -9.54 -39.45 1.26
CA GLY A 125 -8.95 -40.52 0.44
C GLY A 125 -8.53 -41.74 1.26
N VAL A 126 -7.83 -41.52 2.38
CA VAL A 126 -7.43 -42.60 3.31
C VAL A 126 -8.64 -43.32 3.88
N LEU A 127 -9.70 -42.59 4.27
CA LEU A 127 -10.91 -43.15 4.83
C LEU A 127 -11.67 -44.02 3.81
N LEU A 128 -11.72 -43.60 2.54
CA LEU A 128 -12.27 -44.41 1.46
C LEU A 128 -11.47 -45.70 1.24
N CYS A 129 -10.14 -45.60 1.15
CA CYS A 129 -9.27 -46.77 0.98
C CYS A 129 -9.39 -47.75 2.15
N ALA A 130 -9.36 -47.26 3.38
CA ALA A 130 -9.55 -48.08 4.58
C ALA A 130 -10.94 -48.75 4.58
N GLY A 131 -11.98 -48.00 4.20
CA GLY A 131 -13.35 -48.53 4.09
C GLY A 131 -13.46 -49.70 3.10
N VAL A 132 -12.79 -49.62 1.95
CA VAL A 132 -12.76 -50.70 0.95
C VAL A 132 -12.08 -51.95 1.51
N VAL A 133 -10.96 -51.79 2.19
CA VAL A 133 -10.21 -52.91 2.81
C VAL A 133 -11.05 -53.59 3.90
N VAL A 134 -11.67 -52.81 4.79
CA VAL A 134 -12.54 -53.31 5.85
C VAL A 134 -13.75 -54.03 5.25
N MET A 135 -14.39 -53.46 4.23
CA MET A 135 -15.52 -54.09 3.54
C MET A 135 -15.13 -55.44 2.92
N GLY A 136 -13.98 -55.51 2.24
CA GLY A 136 -13.47 -56.77 1.68
C GLY A 136 -13.20 -57.85 2.74
N LEU A 137 -12.59 -57.46 3.87
CA LEU A 137 -12.34 -58.37 4.99
C LEU A 137 -13.64 -58.88 5.61
N LEU A 138 -14.64 -58.02 5.81
CA LEU A 138 -15.94 -58.39 6.37
C LEU A 138 -16.67 -59.39 5.47
N ILE A 139 -16.65 -59.17 4.16
CA ILE A 139 -17.25 -60.11 3.19
C ILE A 139 -16.49 -61.44 3.20
N TYR A 140 -15.15 -61.41 3.20
CA TYR A 140 -14.34 -62.62 3.24
C TYR A 140 -14.62 -63.48 4.48
N ILE A 141 -14.62 -62.85 5.67
CA ILE A 141 -14.92 -63.54 6.93
C ILE A 141 -16.38 -64.03 6.95
N GLY A 142 -17.32 -63.23 6.44
CA GLY A 142 -18.74 -63.59 6.36
C GLY A 142 -18.98 -64.85 5.52
N VAL A 143 -18.34 -64.96 4.36
CA VAL A 143 -18.43 -66.14 3.49
C VAL A 143 -17.78 -67.36 4.15
N ALA A 144 -16.62 -67.19 4.79
CA ALA A 144 -15.95 -68.30 5.49
C ALA A 144 -16.80 -68.84 6.66
N MET A 145 -17.43 -67.94 7.44
CA MET A 145 -18.24 -68.32 8.60
C MET A 145 -19.61 -68.92 8.23
N LEU A 146 -20.09 -68.74 7.01
CA LEU A 146 -21.34 -69.31 6.52
C LEU A 146 -21.36 -70.85 6.61
N PHE A 147 -20.18 -71.49 6.50
CA PHE A 147 -20.02 -72.93 6.62
C PHE A 147 -19.97 -73.43 8.08
N SER A 148 -19.63 -72.57 9.03
CA SER A 148 -19.57 -72.92 10.47
C SER A 148 -20.85 -72.54 11.20
N SER A 149 -21.36 -71.33 10.96
CA SER A 149 -22.57 -70.79 11.57
C SER A 149 -23.23 -69.82 10.59
N TRP A 150 -24.31 -70.28 9.97
CA TRP A 150 -25.04 -69.53 8.96
C TRP A 150 -25.51 -68.14 9.45
N ALA A 151 -25.95 -68.04 10.71
CA ALA A 151 -26.40 -66.79 11.32
C ALA A 151 -25.26 -65.75 11.45
N VAL A 152 -24.05 -66.21 11.85
CA VAL A 152 -22.88 -65.35 11.99
C VAL A 152 -22.38 -64.90 10.62
N GLY A 153 -22.35 -65.80 9.63
CA GLY A 153 -22.01 -65.45 8.25
C GLY A 153 -22.94 -64.39 7.65
N LEU A 154 -24.26 -64.53 7.84
CA LEU A 154 -25.25 -63.53 7.42
C LEU A 154 -25.07 -62.18 8.10
N PHE A 155 -24.73 -62.16 9.38
CA PHE A 155 -24.47 -60.91 10.11
C PHE A 155 -23.28 -60.14 9.51
N TYR A 156 -22.13 -60.80 9.29
CA TYR A 156 -20.96 -60.17 8.70
C TYR A 156 -21.16 -59.76 7.24
N LEU A 157 -21.90 -60.54 6.45
CA LEU A 157 -22.30 -60.14 5.10
C LEU A 157 -23.20 -58.91 5.10
N GLY A 158 -24.17 -58.84 6.01
CA GLY A 158 -25.02 -57.67 6.18
C GLY A 158 -24.21 -56.43 6.57
N LEU A 159 -23.22 -56.59 7.45
CA LEU A 159 -22.32 -55.52 7.87
C LEU A 159 -21.39 -55.06 6.73
N GLY A 160 -20.91 -55.99 5.91
CA GLY A 160 -20.17 -55.69 4.68
C GLY A 160 -21.01 -54.93 3.65
N LEU A 161 -22.29 -55.29 3.49
CA LEU A 161 -23.22 -54.58 2.61
C LEU A 161 -23.54 -53.18 3.13
N LEU A 162 -23.68 -53.02 4.45
CA LEU A 162 -23.86 -51.71 5.09
C LEU A 162 -22.62 -50.83 4.89
N ALA A 163 -21.42 -51.39 5.04
CA ALA A 163 -20.16 -50.70 4.75
C ALA A 163 -20.07 -50.26 3.28
N LEU A 164 -20.52 -51.10 2.34
CA LEU A 164 -20.60 -50.78 0.92
C LEU A 164 -21.59 -49.63 0.66
N GLY A 165 -22.76 -49.67 1.28
CA GLY A 165 -23.74 -48.58 1.21
C GLY A 165 -23.19 -47.27 1.78
N GLY A 166 -22.50 -47.34 2.91
CA GLY A 166 -21.81 -46.20 3.52
C GLY A 166 -20.76 -45.60 2.58
N LEU A 167 -19.90 -46.44 2.00
CA LEU A 167 -18.87 -46.02 1.04
C LEU A 167 -19.50 -45.29 -0.17
N LEU A 168 -20.62 -45.81 -0.68
CA LEU A 168 -21.32 -45.22 -1.82
C LEU A 168 -21.95 -43.85 -1.50
N VAL A 169 -22.34 -43.60 -0.25
CA VAL A 169 -22.81 -42.29 0.23
C VAL A 169 -21.64 -41.32 0.48
N VAL A 170 -20.49 -41.82 0.94
CA VAL A 170 -19.31 -40.98 1.18
C VAL A 170 -18.74 -40.41 -0.13
N ILE A 171 -18.77 -41.16 -1.23
CA ILE A 171 -18.24 -40.71 -2.53
C ILE A 171 -18.88 -39.37 -3.02
N PRO A 172 -20.22 -39.25 -3.15
CA PRO A 172 -20.85 -37.99 -3.54
C PRO A 172 -20.68 -36.89 -2.50
N LEU A 173 -20.58 -37.24 -1.20
CA LEU A 173 -20.29 -36.27 -0.14
C LEU A 173 -18.89 -35.66 -0.31
N VAL A 174 -17.89 -36.49 -0.62
CA VAL A 174 -16.51 -36.05 -0.92
C VAL A 174 -16.48 -35.22 -2.20
N TYR A 175 -17.19 -35.62 -3.25
CA TYR A 175 -17.28 -34.82 -4.48
C TYR A 175 -17.93 -33.46 -4.23
N TRP A 176 -19.02 -33.41 -3.47
CA TRP A 176 -19.68 -32.18 -3.06
C TRP A 176 -18.74 -31.28 -2.26
N LEU A 177 -17.99 -31.87 -1.32
CA LEU A 177 -17.00 -31.17 -0.50
C LEU A 177 -15.85 -30.60 -1.35
N ILE A 178 -15.30 -31.36 -2.30
CA ILE A 178 -14.27 -30.88 -3.24
C ILE A 178 -14.83 -29.71 -4.07
N ARG A 179 -16.07 -29.82 -4.55
CA ARG A 179 -16.71 -28.76 -5.34
C ARG A 179 -16.94 -27.49 -4.52
N LEU A 180 -17.32 -27.65 -3.24
CA LEU A 180 -17.46 -26.55 -2.28
C LEU A 180 -16.11 -25.85 -2.05
N ILE A 181 -15.03 -26.62 -1.94
CA ILE A 181 -13.67 -26.10 -1.77
C ILE A 181 -13.23 -25.33 -3.03
N LEU A 182 -13.46 -25.87 -4.23
CA LEU A 182 -13.13 -25.20 -5.49
C LEU A 182 -13.91 -23.89 -5.66
N GLN A 183 -15.21 -23.89 -5.33
CA GLN A 183 -16.02 -22.68 -5.34
C GLN A 183 -15.58 -21.69 -4.25
N GLY A 184 -15.20 -22.18 -3.07
CA GLY A 184 -14.63 -21.37 -2.01
C GLY A 184 -13.35 -20.65 -2.47
N ILE A 185 -12.43 -21.38 -3.10
CA ILE A 185 -11.19 -20.82 -3.66
C ILE A 185 -11.49 -19.79 -4.75
N ALA A 186 -12.44 -20.07 -5.64
CA ALA A 186 -12.79 -19.19 -6.77
C ALA A 186 -13.48 -17.90 -6.28
N ASN A 187 -14.34 -18.01 -5.28
CA ASN A 187 -14.99 -16.85 -4.67
C ASN A 187 -13.99 -16.01 -3.87
N PHE A 188 -13.06 -16.66 -3.17
CA PHE A 188 -12.02 -15.97 -2.43
C PHE A 188 -11.03 -15.26 -3.37
N SER A 189 -10.63 -15.90 -4.47
CA SER A 189 -9.75 -15.28 -5.47
C SER A 189 -10.42 -14.08 -6.14
N LYS A 190 -11.71 -14.19 -6.48
CA LYS A 190 -12.51 -13.07 -7.00
C LYS A 190 -12.63 -11.93 -5.98
N TYR A 191 -12.89 -12.25 -4.72
CA TYR A 191 -12.96 -11.25 -3.64
C TYR A 191 -11.65 -10.49 -3.46
N LEU A 192 -10.51 -11.21 -3.46
CA LEU A 192 -9.19 -10.60 -3.40
C LEU A 192 -8.90 -9.72 -4.62
N TYR A 193 -9.23 -10.21 -5.81
CA TYR A 193 -9.02 -9.47 -7.06
C TYR A 193 -9.87 -8.19 -7.11
N ASP A 194 -11.14 -8.27 -6.73
CA ASP A 194 -12.06 -7.13 -6.72
C ASP A 194 -11.61 -6.09 -5.68
N ASN A 195 -11.20 -6.52 -4.48
CA ASN A 195 -10.74 -5.60 -3.44
C ASN A 195 -9.40 -4.90 -3.78
N LEU A 196 -8.47 -5.60 -4.46
CA LEU A 196 -7.24 -4.96 -4.94
C LEU A 196 -7.48 -4.06 -6.16
N SER A 197 -8.37 -4.45 -7.08
CA SER A 197 -8.65 -3.66 -8.28
C SER A 197 -9.42 -2.37 -7.97
N LYS A 198 -10.33 -2.39 -6.98
CA LYS A 198 -11.07 -1.20 -6.53
C LYS A 198 -10.14 -0.12 -5.99
N LYS A 199 -9.14 -0.50 -5.17
CA LYS A 199 -8.11 0.41 -4.66
C LYS A 199 -7.23 1.03 -5.75
N ARG A 200 -7.11 0.39 -6.92
CA ARG A 200 -6.32 0.91 -8.04
C ARG A 200 -7.11 1.92 -8.88
N LYS A 201 -8.43 1.78 -8.98
CA LYS A 201 -9.30 2.74 -9.71
C LYS A 201 -9.46 4.07 -8.98
N GLU A 202 -9.49 4.09 -7.65
CA GLU A 202 -9.55 5.34 -6.87
C GLU A 202 -8.27 6.19 -6.97
N LYS A 203 -7.12 5.58 -7.26
CA LYS A 203 -5.83 6.28 -7.43
C LYS A 203 -5.51 6.73 -8.86
N GLY A 204 -6.30 6.32 -9.85
CA GLY A 204 -6.08 6.67 -11.27
C GLY A 204 -7.16 7.53 -11.89
N GLY A 205 -8.15 7.98 -11.10
CA GLY A 205 -9.27 8.79 -11.55
C GLY A 205 -9.18 10.28 -11.18
N SER A 206 -8.10 10.72 -10.54
CA SER A 206 -7.90 12.13 -10.15
C SER A 206 -7.09 12.95 -11.15
N ASP A 207 -6.50 12.31 -12.18
CA ASP A 207 -5.46 12.95 -12.99
C ASP A 207 -5.92 13.32 -14.42
N HIS A 208 -7.23 13.21 -14.72
CA HIS A 208 -7.75 13.43 -16.08
C HIS A 208 -8.99 14.32 -16.20
N GLU A 209 -9.32 15.13 -15.19
CA GLU A 209 -10.51 15.99 -15.23
C GLU A 209 -10.22 17.50 -15.19
N GLU A 210 -9.04 17.95 -15.64
CA GLU A 210 -8.69 19.38 -15.70
C GLU A 210 -8.07 19.84 -17.03
N ASP A 211 -8.45 19.22 -18.15
CA ASP A 211 -8.16 19.75 -19.49
C ASP A 211 -9.36 19.56 -20.42
N ILE A 212 -10.41 20.37 -20.22
CA ILE A 212 -11.39 20.73 -21.26
C ILE A 212 -11.79 22.19 -21.12
#